data_AF-A0A6I6G050-F1
#
_entry.id   AF-A0A6I6G050-F1
#
_cell.length_a   1.000
_cell.length_b   1.000
_cell.length_c   1.000
_cell.angle_alpha   90.00
_cell.angle_beta   90.00
_cell.angle_gamma   90.00
#
_symmetry.space_group_name_H-M   'P 1'
#
loop_
_entity.id
_entity.type
_entity.pdbx_description
1 polymer ?
#
loop_
_entity_poly.entity_id
_entity_poly.type
_entity_poly.pdbx_seq_one_letter_code
_entity_poly.pdbx_strand_id
1 'polypeptide(L)'
;MAHIDDSDQRRLTEHAEWLSGGGGSSLSKVSRRLSERTSRRSVLSKMAKWTMGLSGVAVVGALPVTRDPQALAQQPPASGATTPPAPQNAVTPFGAGDDLLPTYDGKDPTECNYWRWCNMDGRPCPSCAGGGVSTCAPGSKPGAEYWVGCCTHPANGKTYLIAYYDCCGAPRCSTKYCGEPDAQAVMYNPVSGSFDQEIIWCVSDESQSYTCTLAPIIGEDCQTNHATRPRVGAGSR
;
A
#
# COMPACT_ATOMS: atom_id res chain seq x y z
N MET A 1 21.99 15.67 -10.44
CA MET A 1 20.93 14.67 -10.64
C MET A 1 19.65 15.23 -10.04
N ALA A 2 18.50 15.00 -10.68
CA ALA A 2 17.22 15.33 -10.04
C ALA A 2 16.97 14.34 -8.90
N HIS A 3 16.80 14.84 -7.69
CA HIS A 3 16.48 14.06 -6.49
C HIS A 3 15.08 14.48 -5.99
N ILE A 4 14.46 13.62 -5.19
CA ILE A 4 13.24 13.97 -4.46
C ILE A 4 13.55 15.11 -3.47
N ASP A 5 12.49 15.78 -2.99
CA ASP A 5 12.62 16.87 -2.03
C ASP A 5 13.36 16.45 -0.75
N ASP A 6 14.15 17.36 -0.18
CA ASP A 6 14.95 17.11 1.02
C ASP A 6 14.09 16.62 2.20
N SER A 7 12.85 17.09 2.32
CA SER A 7 11.94 16.64 3.38
C SER A 7 11.53 15.17 3.20
N ASP A 8 11.38 14.72 1.96
CA ASP A 8 11.08 13.33 1.64
C ASP A 8 12.30 12.44 1.79
N GLN A 9 13.48 12.92 1.40
CA GLN A 9 14.74 12.21 1.65
C GLN A 9 14.98 12.01 3.15
N ARG A 10 14.68 13.02 3.95
CA ARG A 10 14.74 12.92 5.42
C ARG A 10 13.75 11.89 5.95
N ARG A 11 12.47 11.94 5.53
CA ARG A 11 11.44 10.97 5.95
C ARG A 11 11.81 9.54 5.58
N LEU A 12 12.35 9.32 4.38
CA LEU A 12 12.85 8.02 3.95
C LEU A 12 13.96 7.50 4.86
N THR A 13 14.91 8.37 5.21
CA THR A 13 16.01 8.03 6.10
C THR A 13 15.49 7.70 7.51
N GLU A 14 14.61 8.53 8.05
CA GLU A 14 13.97 8.31 9.35
C GLU A 14 13.14 7.01 9.38
N HIS A 15 12.42 6.71 8.29
CA HIS A 15 11.66 5.48 8.14
C HIS A 15 12.57 4.25 8.10
N ALA A 16 13.68 4.31 7.34
CA ALA A 16 14.67 3.24 7.29
C ALA A 16 15.34 3.00 8.65
N GLU A 17 15.69 4.07 9.37
CA GLU A 17 16.22 3.99 10.74
C GLU A 17 15.20 3.38 11.71
N TRP A 18 13.93 3.76 11.57
CA TRP A 18 12.85 3.18 12.38
C TRP A 18 12.73 1.67 12.13
N LEU A 19 12.72 1.25 10.86
CA LEU A 19 12.65 -0.16 10.45
C LEU A 19 13.87 -0.97 10.92
N SER A 20 15.06 -0.36 10.95
CA SER A 20 16.27 -1.00 11.48
C SER A 20 16.31 -1.06 13.03
N GLY A 21 15.22 -0.70 13.70
CA GLY A 21 15.11 -0.72 15.17
C GLY A 21 15.72 0.50 15.87
N GLY A 22 16.06 1.54 15.12
CA GLY A 22 16.49 2.85 15.63
C GLY A 22 15.33 3.71 16.17
N GLY A 23 14.09 3.35 15.86
CA GLY A 23 12.88 4.07 16.28
C GLY A 23 12.46 3.82 17.74
N GLY A 24 11.74 4.77 18.32
CA GLY A 24 11.11 4.65 19.64
C GLY A 24 12.00 4.99 20.84
N SER A 25 11.41 4.98 22.03
CA SER A 25 12.12 5.26 23.29
C SER A 25 13.18 4.18 23.59
N SER A 26 14.18 4.49 24.40
CA SER A 26 15.18 3.51 24.87
C SER A 26 14.53 2.29 25.52
N LEU A 27 13.42 2.48 26.25
CA LEU A 27 12.65 1.40 26.86
C LEU A 27 12.02 0.48 25.79
N SER A 28 11.41 1.07 24.76
CA SER A 28 10.83 0.33 23.63
C SER A 28 11.88 -0.46 22.85
N LYS A 29 13.08 0.11 22.70
CA LYS A 29 14.24 -0.57 22.06
C LYS A 29 14.71 -1.76 22.89
N VAL A 30 14.82 -1.59 24.21
CA VAL A 30 15.22 -2.67 25.13
C VAL A 30 14.18 -3.78 25.16
N SER A 31 12.87 -3.45 25.21
CA SER A 31 11.81 -4.45 25.22
C SER A 31 11.74 -5.24 23.91
N ARG A 32 11.92 -4.57 22.75
CA ARG A 32 11.99 -5.24 21.44
C ARG A 32 13.20 -6.17 21.36
N ARG A 33 14.39 -5.73 21.78
CA ARG A 33 15.60 -6.58 21.83
C ARG A 33 15.46 -7.76 22.79
N LEU A 34 14.81 -7.55 23.95
CA LEU A 34 14.52 -8.63 24.88
C LEU A 34 13.58 -9.64 24.22
N SER A 35 12.49 -9.17 23.60
CA SER A 35 11.52 -10.03 22.89
C SER A 35 12.15 -10.82 21.75
N GLU A 36 13.00 -10.19 20.92
CA GLU A 36 13.75 -10.83 19.84
C GLU A 36 14.75 -11.89 20.36
N ARG A 37 15.39 -11.63 21.51
CA ARG A 37 16.33 -12.58 22.15
C ARG A 37 15.63 -13.68 22.93
N THR A 38 14.46 -13.42 23.50
CA THR A 38 13.63 -14.42 24.20
C THR A 38 12.79 -15.17 23.19
N SER A 39 13.44 -15.91 22.29
CA SER A 39 12.73 -16.79 21.37
C SER A 39 11.93 -17.82 22.17
N ARG A 40 10.61 -17.86 21.97
CA ARG A 40 9.69 -18.84 22.58
C ARG A 40 10.17 -20.28 22.36
N ARG A 41 10.97 -20.52 21.32
CA ARG A 41 11.59 -21.82 21.01
C ARG A 41 12.70 -22.22 22.00
N SER A 42 13.44 -21.27 22.59
CA SER A 42 14.49 -21.56 23.59
C SER A 42 13.94 -21.76 25.00
N VAL A 43 12.89 -21.05 25.37
CA VAL A 43 12.32 -21.15 26.74
C VAL A 43 11.49 -22.42 26.87
N LEU A 44 10.66 -22.74 25.87
CA LEU A 44 9.92 -24.01 25.85
C LEU A 44 10.84 -25.23 25.75
N SER A 45 11.95 -25.16 25.01
CA SER A 45 12.92 -26.28 24.97
C SER A 45 13.75 -26.40 26.25
N LYS A 46 14.03 -25.30 26.98
CA LYS A 46 14.70 -25.36 28.30
C LYS A 46 13.75 -25.79 29.41
N MET A 47 12.48 -25.40 29.36
CA MET A 47 11.45 -25.87 30.30
C MET A 47 11.03 -27.32 30.01
N ALA A 48 10.90 -27.72 28.74
CA ALA A 48 10.64 -29.12 28.36
C ALA A 48 11.77 -30.06 28.79
N LYS A 49 13.03 -29.60 28.79
CA LYS A 49 14.16 -30.36 29.35
C LYS A 49 14.07 -30.56 30.87
N TRP A 50 13.41 -29.66 31.59
CA TRP A 50 13.16 -29.80 33.03
C TRP A 50 11.93 -30.64 33.34
N THR A 51 10.95 -30.71 32.44
CA THR A 51 9.72 -31.52 32.65
C THR A 51 9.80 -32.94 32.05
N MET A 52 10.68 -33.20 31.09
CA MET A 52 10.93 -34.55 30.52
C MET A 52 11.91 -35.40 31.35
N GLY A 53 12.16 -35.07 32.62
CA GLY A 53 13.00 -35.85 33.52
C GLY A 53 12.26 -36.86 34.41
N LEU A 54 10.93 -36.75 34.57
CA LEU A 54 10.20 -37.52 35.59
C LEU A 54 8.87 -38.13 35.15
N SER A 55 8.48 -38.03 33.88
CA SER A 55 7.28 -38.72 33.39
C SER A 55 7.49 -39.15 31.94
N GLY A 56 7.69 -40.44 31.76
CA GLY A 56 7.74 -41.08 30.46
C GLY A 56 6.44 -40.89 29.68
N VAL A 57 6.58 -41.04 28.36
CA VAL A 57 5.51 -41.10 27.34
C VAL A 57 4.80 -39.77 27.08
N ALA A 58 5.38 -38.95 26.21
CA ALA A 58 4.55 -38.09 25.37
C ALA A 58 4.02 -38.93 24.21
N VAL A 59 2.72 -39.24 24.25
CA VAL A 59 1.98 -39.74 23.10
C VAL A 59 2.16 -38.72 21.98
N VAL A 60 2.86 -39.12 20.91
CA VAL A 60 2.93 -38.39 19.65
C VAL A 60 1.52 -38.44 19.06
N GLY A 61 0.70 -37.44 19.39
CA GLY A 61 -0.49 -37.11 18.63
C GLY A 61 -0.05 -36.59 17.26
N ALA A 62 0.18 -37.51 16.33
CA ALA A 62 0.25 -37.20 14.92
C ALA A 62 -1.12 -36.64 14.53
N LEU A 63 -1.25 -35.32 14.51
CA LEU A 63 -2.34 -34.69 13.78
C LEU A 63 -2.15 -35.11 12.32
N PRO A 64 -3.13 -35.78 11.69
CA PRO A 64 -3.06 -36.06 10.27
C PRO A 64 -3.15 -34.70 9.56
N VAL A 65 -2.01 -34.21 9.08
CA VAL A 65 -2.01 -33.21 8.01
C VAL A 65 -2.41 -33.98 6.75
N THR A 66 -3.69 -33.99 6.44
CA THR A 66 -4.14 -34.26 5.08
C THR A 66 -3.70 -33.08 4.22
N ARG A 67 -2.65 -33.28 3.43
CA ARG A 67 -2.48 -32.51 2.20
C ARG A 67 -3.41 -33.18 1.19
N ASP A 68 -4.61 -32.67 1.02
CA ASP A 68 -5.44 -32.97 -0.14
C ASP A 68 -5.04 -32.03 -1.28
N PRO A 69 -4.41 -32.52 -2.36
CA PRO A 69 -4.35 -31.81 -3.63
C PRO A 69 -5.60 -32.17 -4.43
N GLN A 70 -6.77 -31.68 -4.00
CA GLN A 70 -7.93 -31.52 -4.87
C GLN A 70 -8.19 -30.02 -4.97
N ALA A 71 -7.53 -29.34 -5.90
CA ALA A 71 -8.12 -29.11 -7.21
C ALA A 71 -9.54 -28.54 -7.10
N LEU A 72 -9.64 -27.31 -6.57
CA LEU A 72 -10.71 -26.39 -6.95
C LEU A 72 -10.52 -26.10 -8.44
N ALA A 73 -11.12 -26.95 -9.27
CA ALA A 73 -11.40 -26.65 -10.66
C ALA A 73 -12.27 -25.40 -10.68
N GLN A 74 -11.66 -24.26 -11.00
CA GLN A 74 -12.39 -23.07 -11.39
C GLN A 74 -13.13 -23.40 -12.70
N GLN A 75 -14.45 -23.36 -12.64
CA GLN A 75 -15.30 -23.38 -13.81
C GLN A 75 -14.87 -22.26 -14.78
N PRO A 76 -14.73 -22.52 -16.08
CA PRO A 76 -14.53 -21.44 -17.04
C PRO A 76 -15.80 -20.56 -17.06
N PRO A 77 -15.68 -19.21 -17.05
CA PRO A 77 -16.83 -18.37 -17.26
C PRO A 77 -17.37 -18.59 -18.68
N ALA A 78 -18.68 -18.76 -18.76
CA ALA A 78 -19.42 -18.86 -20.00
C ALA A 78 -19.16 -17.64 -20.88
N SER A 79 -18.77 -17.91 -22.12
CA SER A 79 -18.69 -16.96 -23.22
C SER A 79 -20.04 -16.24 -23.39
N GLY A 80 -20.02 -14.91 -23.45
CA GLY A 80 -21.18 -14.15 -23.95
C GLY A 80 -21.41 -12.80 -23.30
N ALA A 81 -20.46 -11.88 -23.38
CA ALA A 81 -20.75 -10.45 -23.24
C ALA A 81 -19.92 -9.67 -24.26
N THR A 82 -20.52 -9.39 -25.41
CA THR A 82 -19.97 -8.51 -26.43
C THR A 82 -19.87 -7.10 -25.85
N THR A 83 -18.67 -6.69 -25.48
CA THR A 83 -18.38 -5.33 -25.02
C THR A 83 -18.35 -4.40 -26.24
N PRO A 84 -19.08 -3.26 -26.25
CA PRO A 84 -18.97 -2.28 -27.32
C PRO A 84 -17.53 -1.72 -27.38
N PRO A 85 -16.96 -1.44 -28.57
CA PRO A 85 -15.64 -0.84 -28.66
C PRO A 85 -15.62 0.55 -28.01
N ALA A 86 -14.60 0.81 -27.21
CA ALA A 86 -14.36 2.10 -26.58
C ALA A 86 -14.16 3.20 -27.66
N PRO A 87 -14.61 4.45 -27.39
CA PRO A 87 -14.43 5.55 -28.32
C PRO A 87 -12.95 5.88 -28.49
N GLN A 88 -12.51 5.92 -29.74
CA GLN A 88 -11.11 5.93 -30.17
C GLN A 88 -10.42 7.30 -30.01
N ASN A 89 -11.13 8.31 -29.52
CA ASN A 89 -10.70 9.72 -29.50
C ASN A 89 -11.04 10.43 -28.17
N ALA A 90 -11.05 9.71 -27.05
CA ALA A 90 -11.19 10.35 -25.74
C ALA A 90 -9.86 11.00 -25.35
N VAL A 91 -9.79 12.34 -25.42
CA VAL A 91 -8.72 13.10 -24.77
C VAL A 91 -8.93 12.91 -23.26
N THR A 92 -8.08 12.10 -22.64
CA THR A 92 -8.08 11.95 -21.18
C THR A 92 -7.27 13.09 -20.56
N PRO A 93 -7.39 13.36 -19.26
CA PRO A 93 -6.49 14.29 -18.54
C PRO A 93 -5.00 13.92 -18.64
N PHE A 94 -4.68 12.75 -19.21
CA PHE A 94 -3.35 12.16 -19.34
C PHE A 94 -2.75 12.26 -20.75
N GLY A 95 -3.33 13.08 -21.64
CA GLY A 95 -2.77 13.35 -22.97
C GLY A 95 -3.36 12.50 -24.11
N ALA A 96 -2.81 12.69 -25.31
CA ALA A 96 -3.17 11.93 -26.51
C ALA A 96 -2.21 10.74 -26.66
N GLY A 97 -2.73 9.51 -26.55
CA GLY A 97 -1.96 8.30 -26.72
C GLY A 97 -2.84 7.05 -26.73
N ASP A 98 -2.41 6.09 -27.53
CA ASP A 98 -2.94 4.75 -27.76
C ASP A 98 -2.55 3.77 -26.63
N ASP A 99 -1.78 4.26 -25.65
CA ASP A 99 -1.40 3.53 -24.45
C ASP A 99 -2.51 3.67 -23.40
N LEU A 100 -3.06 2.53 -22.99
CA LEU A 100 -4.05 2.42 -21.91
C LEU A 100 -3.50 2.88 -20.53
N LEU A 101 -2.27 3.38 -20.44
CA LEU A 101 -1.62 3.78 -19.19
C LEU A 101 -1.47 5.32 -19.14
N PRO A 102 -2.06 6.00 -18.13
CA PRO A 102 -1.81 7.40 -17.84
C PRO A 102 -0.32 7.77 -17.76
N THR A 103 0.07 8.87 -18.41
CA THR A 103 1.37 9.51 -18.15
C THR A 103 1.28 10.39 -16.91
N TYR A 104 2.03 10.07 -15.85
CA TYR A 104 2.13 10.91 -14.67
C TYR A 104 3.42 11.75 -14.68
N ASP A 105 3.46 12.74 -15.57
CA ASP A 105 4.54 13.71 -15.70
C ASP A 105 4.27 15.03 -14.94
N GLY A 106 3.09 15.13 -14.31
CA GLY A 106 2.64 16.30 -13.57
C GLY A 106 3.53 16.60 -12.37
N LYS A 107 3.77 17.90 -12.13
CA LYS A 107 4.50 18.42 -10.97
C LYS A 107 3.58 19.02 -9.90
N ASP A 108 2.33 19.31 -10.24
CA ASP A 108 1.37 19.91 -9.34
C ASP A 108 0.64 18.82 -8.54
N PRO A 109 0.87 18.70 -7.22
CA PRO A 109 0.28 17.65 -6.41
C PRO A 109 -1.24 17.76 -6.23
N THR A 110 -1.86 18.86 -6.66
CA THR A 110 -3.33 19.03 -6.69
C THR A 110 -3.99 18.42 -7.93
N GLU A 111 -3.20 18.04 -8.93
CA GLU A 111 -3.63 17.46 -10.20
C GLU A 111 -3.44 15.95 -10.24
N CYS A 112 -4.34 15.24 -10.92
CA CYS A 112 -4.38 13.76 -10.92
C CYS A 112 -3.21 13.13 -11.70
N ASN A 113 -2.56 13.87 -12.59
CA ASN A 113 -1.38 13.42 -13.32
C ASN A 113 -0.07 13.63 -12.55
N TYR A 114 -0.12 14.04 -11.27
CA TYR A 114 1.08 14.09 -10.44
C TYR A 114 1.65 12.68 -10.21
N TRP A 115 2.96 12.55 -10.38
CA TRP A 115 3.66 11.25 -10.43
C TRP A 115 3.44 10.32 -9.24
N ARG A 116 3.16 10.86 -8.04
CA ARG A 116 2.86 10.01 -6.85
C ARG A 116 1.42 9.52 -6.79
N TRP A 117 0.55 9.91 -7.70
CA TRP A 117 -0.83 9.40 -7.77
C TRP A 117 -0.98 8.20 -8.69
N CYS A 118 0.13 7.49 -8.98
CA CYS A 118 0.18 6.40 -9.95
C CYS A 118 -0.68 5.18 -9.60
N ASN A 119 -1.10 5.06 -8.34
CA ASN A 119 -1.99 4.02 -7.81
C ASN A 119 -3.02 4.63 -6.84
N MET A 120 -3.51 5.83 -7.15
CA MET A 120 -4.43 6.59 -6.30
C MET A 120 -5.89 6.24 -6.60
N ASP A 121 -6.68 6.09 -5.54
CA ASP A 121 -8.14 6.16 -5.56
C ASP A 121 -8.59 7.06 -4.41
N GLY A 122 -9.00 8.29 -4.73
CA GLY A 122 -9.47 9.23 -3.72
C GLY A 122 -9.26 10.68 -4.10
N ARG A 123 -9.07 11.52 -3.09
CA ARG A 123 -8.93 12.96 -3.20
C ARG A 123 -7.56 13.35 -2.69
N PRO A 124 -6.69 13.97 -3.50
CA PRO A 124 -5.40 14.44 -3.02
C PRO A 124 -5.58 15.40 -1.85
N CYS A 125 -4.97 15.12 -0.69
CA CYS A 125 -4.95 16.06 0.43
C CYS A 125 -4.37 17.45 0.08
N PRO A 126 -3.41 17.61 -0.86
CA PRO A 126 -3.02 18.92 -1.38
C PRO A 126 -4.17 19.78 -1.92
N SER A 127 -5.24 19.15 -2.41
CA SER A 127 -6.45 19.84 -2.89
C SER A 127 -7.36 20.32 -1.76
N CYS A 128 -6.96 20.10 -0.51
CA CYS A 128 -7.62 20.58 0.70
C CYS A 128 -6.81 21.68 1.37
N ALA A 129 -7.49 22.69 1.92
CA ALA A 129 -6.83 23.77 2.63
C ALA A 129 -6.02 23.23 3.82
N GLY A 130 -4.70 23.45 3.81
CA GLY A 130 -3.79 22.99 4.86
C GLY A 130 -3.41 21.50 4.77
N GLY A 131 -3.88 20.77 3.77
CA GLY A 131 -3.38 19.44 3.45
C GLY A 131 -2.15 19.49 2.53
N GLY A 132 -1.41 18.40 2.47
CA GLY A 132 -0.21 18.27 1.64
C GLY A 132 0.03 16.84 1.20
N VAL A 133 1.08 16.63 0.40
CA VAL A 133 1.40 15.30 -0.17
C VAL A 133 1.70 14.29 0.94
N SER A 134 2.23 14.72 2.08
CA SER A 134 2.55 13.87 3.23
C SER A 134 1.95 14.41 4.53
N THR A 135 0.83 15.14 4.47
CA THR A 135 0.22 15.78 5.65
C THR A 135 -1.29 15.87 5.48
N CYS A 136 -2.03 15.38 6.46
CA CYS A 136 -3.49 15.46 6.45
C CYS A 136 -4.01 16.88 6.57
N ALA A 137 -5.19 17.11 5.99
CA ALA A 137 -5.91 18.36 6.19
C ALA A 137 -6.30 18.55 7.67
N PRO A 138 -6.39 19.80 8.16
CA PRO A 138 -6.77 20.08 9.54
C PRO A 138 -8.06 19.37 9.95
N GLY A 139 -8.06 18.77 11.15
CA GLY A 139 -9.20 18.03 11.69
C GLY A 139 -9.25 16.55 11.30
N SER A 140 -8.40 16.11 10.36
CA SER A 140 -8.23 14.69 10.02
C SER A 140 -6.87 14.15 10.47
N LYS A 141 -6.73 12.83 10.56
CA LYS A 141 -5.49 12.13 10.92
C LYS A 141 -5.21 11.00 9.93
N PRO A 142 -3.95 10.65 9.64
CA PRO A 142 -3.66 9.49 8.81
C PRO A 142 -4.24 8.23 9.46
N GLY A 143 -4.85 7.37 8.65
CA GLY A 143 -5.35 6.09 9.09
C GLY A 143 -4.21 5.19 9.57
N ALA A 144 -4.55 4.16 10.35
CA ALA A 144 -3.55 3.21 10.86
C ALA A 144 -2.99 2.32 9.74
N GLU A 145 -3.80 2.04 8.72
CA GLU A 145 -3.43 1.26 7.55
C GLU A 145 -3.34 2.10 6.26
N TYR A 146 -2.77 1.50 5.22
CA TYR A 146 -2.54 2.13 3.93
C TYR A 146 -2.39 1.06 2.85
N TRP A 147 -2.69 1.44 1.60
CA TRP A 147 -2.26 0.67 0.43
C TRP A 147 -1.00 1.30 -0.15
N VAL A 148 -0.37 0.61 -1.09
CA VAL A 148 0.89 1.04 -1.68
C VAL A 148 0.83 1.06 -3.20
N GLY A 149 1.69 1.87 -3.80
CA GLY A 149 1.96 1.88 -5.25
C GLY A 149 3.42 2.12 -5.53
N CYS A 150 3.91 1.61 -6.65
CA CYS A 150 5.29 1.81 -7.08
C CYS A 150 5.33 2.80 -8.25
N CYS A 151 5.68 4.04 -7.96
CA CYS A 151 5.61 5.14 -8.92
C CYS A 151 6.99 5.52 -9.47
N THR A 152 7.04 5.78 -10.77
CA THR A 152 8.26 6.24 -11.46
C THR A 152 8.35 7.76 -11.43
N HIS A 153 9.46 8.29 -10.94
CA HIS A 153 9.69 9.73 -10.89
C HIS A 153 10.16 10.25 -12.26
N PRO A 154 9.42 11.17 -12.92
CA PRO A 154 9.65 11.51 -14.32
C PRO A 154 11.01 12.19 -14.58
N ALA A 155 11.54 12.95 -13.61
CA ALA A 155 12.80 13.67 -13.81
C ALA A 155 14.07 12.82 -13.67
N ASN A 156 14.01 11.68 -12.99
CA ASN A 156 15.20 10.86 -12.70
C ASN A 156 15.05 9.38 -13.06
N GLY A 157 13.85 8.95 -13.47
CA GLY A 157 13.57 7.58 -13.89
C GLY A 157 13.62 6.53 -12.78
N LYS A 158 13.82 6.93 -11.52
CA LYS A 158 13.82 6.02 -10.37
C LYS A 158 12.40 5.66 -9.97
N THR A 159 12.22 4.48 -9.39
CA THR A 159 10.95 4.03 -8.82
C THR A 159 10.94 4.23 -7.30
N TYR A 160 9.76 4.57 -6.79
CA TYR A 160 9.54 4.90 -5.39
C TYR A 160 8.30 4.20 -4.87
N LEU A 161 8.41 3.60 -3.68
CA LEU A 161 7.29 2.99 -2.99
C LEU A 161 6.52 4.10 -2.26
N ILE A 162 5.29 4.34 -2.72
CA ILE A 162 4.37 5.32 -2.16
C ILE A 162 3.38 4.58 -1.26
N ALA A 163 3.19 5.10 -0.05
CA ALA A 163 2.14 4.65 0.86
C ALA A 163 0.98 5.63 0.80
N TYR A 164 -0.21 5.16 0.44
CA TYR A 164 -1.43 5.95 0.38
C TYR A 164 -2.20 5.77 1.69
N TYR A 165 -2.13 6.78 2.54
CA TYR A 165 -2.95 6.81 3.75
C TYR A 165 -4.18 7.65 3.49
N ASP A 166 -5.33 7.11 3.85
CA ASP A 166 -6.51 7.92 4.01
C ASP A 166 -6.39 8.78 5.26
N CYS A 167 -6.76 10.04 5.15
CA CYS A 167 -6.96 10.93 6.26
C CYS A 167 -8.41 10.78 6.73
N CYS A 168 -8.56 10.48 8.02
CA CYS A 168 -9.79 10.03 8.64
C CYS A 168 -10.26 11.02 9.71
N GLY A 169 -11.57 11.08 9.94
CA GLY A 169 -12.16 11.79 11.09
C GLY A 169 -12.73 13.18 10.80
N ALA A 170 -12.53 13.72 9.60
CA ALA A 170 -13.14 14.98 9.17
C ALA A 170 -14.03 14.81 7.93
N PRO A 171 -14.96 15.76 7.68
CA PRO A 171 -15.72 15.78 6.45
C PRO A 171 -14.82 15.93 5.21
N ARG A 172 -15.34 15.51 4.06
CA ARG A 172 -14.70 15.68 2.76
C ARG A 172 -14.31 17.15 2.53
N CYS A 173 -13.06 17.40 2.19
CA CYS A 173 -12.49 18.74 2.08
C CYS A 173 -12.33 19.26 0.64
N SER A 174 -12.53 18.42 -0.37
CA SER A 174 -12.41 18.79 -1.79
C SER A 174 -13.40 18.00 -2.66
N THR A 175 -13.76 18.54 -3.82
CA THR A 175 -14.53 17.83 -4.85
C THR A 175 -13.63 17.12 -5.87
N LYS A 176 -12.33 17.47 -5.93
CA LYS A 176 -11.36 16.80 -6.79
C LYS A 176 -11.28 15.32 -6.42
N TYR A 177 -11.34 14.46 -7.40
CA TYR A 177 -11.18 13.02 -7.25
C TYR A 177 -10.26 12.53 -8.36
N CYS A 178 -9.32 11.67 -7.99
CA CYS A 178 -8.35 11.03 -8.85
C CYS A 178 -8.49 9.53 -8.60
N GLY A 179 -8.84 8.77 -9.63
CA GLY A 179 -9.20 7.37 -9.46
C GLY A 179 -9.03 6.60 -10.75
N GLU A 180 -7.80 6.21 -11.05
CA GLU A 180 -7.48 5.25 -12.12
C GLU A 180 -6.14 4.55 -11.77
N PRO A 181 -6.20 3.45 -11.00
CA PRO A 181 -5.07 2.90 -10.25
C PRO A 181 -4.12 1.99 -11.05
N ASP A 182 -4.50 1.54 -12.24
CA ASP A 182 -3.80 0.41 -12.88
C ASP A 182 -2.59 0.81 -13.75
N ALA A 183 -2.04 2.00 -13.56
CA ALA A 183 -1.04 2.51 -14.49
C ALA A 183 0.39 2.06 -14.18
N GLN A 184 0.73 1.85 -12.90
CA GLN A 184 2.08 1.49 -12.49
C GLN A 184 2.08 0.36 -11.46
N ALA A 185 1.78 -0.80 -12.03
CA ALA A 185 2.31 -2.09 -11.66
C ALA A 185 1.75 -2.82 -10.46
N VAL A 186 1.36 -4.06 -10.73
CA VAL A 186 1.26 -5.10 -9.71
C VAL A 186 2.65 -5.23 -9.10
N MET A 187 2.79 -4.83 -7.83
CA MET A 187 4.00 -5.10 -7.06
C MET A 187 4.36 -6.57 -7.23
N TYR A 188 5.64 -6.90 -7.31
CA TYR A 188 6.07 -8.28 -7.59
C TYR A 188 5.54 -9.30 -6.54
N ASN A 189 5.21 -8.85 -5.33
CA ASN A 189 4.61 -9.69 -4.27
C ASN A 189 3.91 -8.84 -3.18
N PRO A 190 2.74 -8.22 -3.42
CA PRO A 190 2.05 -7.50 -2.37
C PRO A 190 1.51 -8.49 -1.33
N VAL A 191 1.50 -8.08 -0.06
CA VAL A 191 0.66 -8.76 0.93
C VAL A 191 -0.79 -8.65 0.42
N SER A 192 -1.55 -9.76 0.40
CA SER A 192 -2.92 -9.76 -0.11
C SER A 192 -3.73 -8.59 0.47
N GLY A 193 -4.33 -7.77 -0.40
CA GLY A 193 -5.10 -6.59 -0.03
C GLY A 193 -4.30 -5.28 0.09
N SER A 194 -2.97 -5.30 0.22
CA SER A 194 -2.14 -4.06 0.37
C SER A 194 -2.04 -3.18 -0.87
N PHE A 195 -2.68 -3.58 -1.98
CA PHE A 195 -2.77 -2.83 -3.23
C PHE A 195 -4.23 -2.50 -3.59
N ASP A 196 -5.19 -2.87 -2.73
CA ASP A 196 -6.61 -2.65 -2.99
C ASP A 196 -6.98 -1.21 -2.60
N GLN A 197 -7.07 -0.36 -3.62
CA GLN A 197 -7.42 1.04 -3.47
C GLN A 197 -8.92 1.29 -3.24
N GLU A 198 -9.79 0.29 -3.43
CA GLU A 198 -11.24 0.46 -3.22
C GLU A 198 -11.62 0.43 -1.73
N ILE A 199 -10.71 -0.05 -0.88
CA ILE A 199 -10.90 -0.07 0.58
C ILE A 199 -10.73 1.35 1.11
N ILE A 200 -11.67 1.79 1.96
CA ILE A 200 -11.44 2.97 2.78
C ILE A 200 -10.49 2.56 3.92
N TRP A 201 -9.25 3.01 3.87
CA TRP A 201 -8.18 2.62 4.81
C TRP A 201 -8.23 3.37 6.15
N CYS A 202 -9.44 3.78 6.54
CA CYS A 202 -9.81 4.23 7.89
C CYS A 202 -10.46 3.10 8.71
N VAL A 203 -10.42 1.85 8.23
CA VAL A 203 -11.25 0.73 8.71
C VAL A 203 -11.01 0.35 10.17
N SER A 204 -9.80 0.52 10.68
CA SER A 204 -9.45 0.22 12.06
C SER A 204 -9.44 1.45 12.99
N ASP A 205 -9.66 2.65 12.44
CA ASP A 205 -9.59 3.90 13.18
C ASP A 205 -10.85 4.21 13.98
N GLU A 206 -10.72 5.11 14.96
CA GLU A 206 -11.85 5.60 15.76
C GLU A 206 -12.98 6.20 14.91
N SER A 207 -12.63 6.78 13.77
CA SER A 207 -13.59 7.29 12.80
C SER A 207 -13.26 6.78 11.40
N GLN A 208 -14.20 6.05 10.81
CA GLN A 208 -14.13 5.55 9.44
C GLN A 208 -14.52 6.62 8.40
N SER A 209 -14.58 7.89 8.79
CA SER A 209 -14.98 8.98 7.89
C SER A 209 -13.81 9.42 7.02
N TYR A 210 -13.92 9.17 5.72
CA TYR A 210 -12.92 9.54 4.72
C TYR A 210 -12.90 11.06 4.45
N THR A 211 -11.72 11.69 4.57
CA THR A 211 -11.49 13.12 4.30
C THR A 211 -10.78 13.35 2.95
N CYS A 212 -9.57 12.81 2.80
CA CYS A 212 -8.66 12.91 1.65
C CYS A 212 -7.57 11.81 1.76
N THR A 213 -6.67 11.69 0.80
CA THR A 213 -5.55 10.72 0.83
C THR A 213 -4.21 11.43 0.61
N LEU A 214 -3.18 11.01 1.36
CA LEU A 214 -1.79 11.49 1.25
C LEU A 214 -0.87 10.38 0.67
N ALA A 215 0.26 10.77 0.08
CA ALA A 215 1.23 9.92 -0.64
C ALA A 215 2.71 10.17 -0.24
N PRO A 216 3.12 9.89 1.01
CA PRO A 216 4.51 9.88 1.42
C PRO A 216 5.29 8.78 0.71
N ILE A 217 6.57 9.05 0.46
CA ILE A 217 7.51 8.04 0.00
C ILE A 217 7.98 7.24 1.21
N ILE A 218 7.89 5.91 1.12
CA ILE A 218 8.31 4.97 2.18
C ILE A 218 9.45 4.05 1.76
N GLY A 219 9.84 4.04 0.48
CA GLY A 219 10.99 3.30 -0.03
C GLY A 219 11.42 3.72 -1.44
N GLU A 220 12.58 3.24 -1.87
CA GLU A 220 13.13 3.42 -3.23
C GLU A 220 13.31 2.06 -3.91
N ASP A 221 13.50 2.07 -5.24
CA ASP A 221 13.82 0.90 -6.07
C ASP A 221 12.78 -0.24 -5.98
N CYS A 222 11.51 0.13 -5.84
CA CYS A 222 10.42 -0.84 -5.91
C CYS A 222 10.30 -1.44 -7.32
N GLN A 223 9.93 -2.72 -7.40
CA GLN A 223 9.83 -3.45 -8.66
C GLN A 223 8.40 -3.44 -9.18
N THR A 224 8.27 -3.12 -10.46
CA THR A 224 7.01 -3.02 -11.19
C THR A 224 6.89 -4.11 -12.26
N ASN A 225 5.76 -4.82 -12.32
CA ASN A 225 5.33 -5.50 -13.54
C ASN A 225 4.39 -4.59 -14.33
N HIS A 226 4.50 -4.51 -15.65
CA HIS A 226 3.51 -3.78 -16.45
C HIS A 226 2.10 -4.32 -16.20
N ALA A 227 1.13 -3.44 -15.95
CA ALA A 227 -0.26 -3.84 -15.82
C ALA A 227 -0.76 -4.34 -17.18
N THR A 228 -1.31 -5.56 -17.22
CA THR A 228 -1.72 -6.20 -18.49
C THR A 228 -2.91 -5.47 -19.13
N ARG A 229 -3.74 -4.77 -18.34
CA ARG A 229 -4.75 -3.78 -18.75
C ARG A 229 -5.19 -2.99 -17.52
N PRO A 230 -5.60 -1.72 -17.65
CA PRO A 230 -6.38 -1.07 -16.62
C PRO A 230 -7.71 -1.79 -16.42
N ARG A 231 -8.10 -2.02 -15.17
CA ARG A 231 -9.51 -2.11 -14.82
C ARG A 231 -10.11 -0.73 -15.09
N VAL A 232 -10.80 -0.63 -16.22
CA VAL A 232 -11.84 0.38 -16.36
C VAL A 232 -12.85 0.15 -15.23
N GLY A 233 -12.85 1.01 -14.22
CA GLY A 233 -13.92 1.05 -13.24
C GLY A 233 -13.49 1.34 -11.81
N ALA A 234 -13.32 2.62 -11.50
CA ALA A 234 -13.80 3.24 -10.26
C ALA A 234 -14.16 4.70 -10.58
N GLY A 235 -15.26 4.89 -11.30
CA GLY A 235 -15.66 6.16 -11.91
C GLY A 235 -16.67 6.04 -13.04
N SER A 236 -16.95 4.83 -13.53
CA SER A 236 -18.10 4.56 -14.41
C SER A 236 -19.39 4.38 -13.61
N ARG A 237 -19.78 5.43 -12.86
CA ARG A 237 -21.11 5.91 -12.50
C ARG A 237 -21.04 6.86 -11.30
#